data_AF-A0A2A2A791-F1
#
_entry.id   AF-A0A2A2A791-F1
#
_cell.length_a   1.000
_cell.length_b   1.000
_cell.length_c   1.000
_cell.angle_alpha   90.00
_cell.angle_beta   90.00
_cell.angle_gamma   90.00
#
_symmetry.space_group_name_H-M   'P 1'
#
loop_
_entity.id
_entity.type
_entity.pdbx_description
1 polymer ?
#
loop_
_entity_poly.entity_id
_entity_poly.type
_entity_poly.pdbx_seq_one_letter_code
_entity_poly.pdbx_strand_id
1 'polypeptide(L)'
;MAASTGARCATSCCWDGTRGASAAISSASPAGAPPRWICSSPFTASPDNCPRGATPPSPPPAKPACICKTSYAWASGLPPSACGTTGCGWGRPAPPLPASRYRATTGRLGLNWLMGNGWAPYLAYAQGFEPVAGQDRHGRLFQPSRSQQWELGLRYQPEDRNLTLSASLFALRQNKALTRDPDPAESPICGRACQVQQGRRSTRGLELEACAQLGAQVHLNASYAYTHARITHSNIPGEAGSAVPDVPRHQAGLWLDWRIAQGPLAGLTLYSGARHTGQRTWHGRPGQHLPAHTLLDAGLDYDLGQAHAALAGYHFALSVKNLANRAHVASCYGPTVCYWGQGRSAQASLRYQW
;
A
#
# COMPACT_ATOMS: atom_id res chain seq x y z
N MET A 1 23.87 43.92 19.11
CA MET A 1 24.91 43.22 18.32
C MET A 1 24.60 41.74 18.30
N ALA A 2 24.61 41.13 17.10
CA ALA A 2 24.56 39.71 16.72
C ALA A 2 23.42 38.83 17.31
N ALA A 3 22.30 38.57 16.62
CA ALA A 3 22.07 37.82 15.37
C ALA A 3 21.92 36.29 15.58
N SER A 4 20.65 35.87 15.67
CA SER A 4 20.16 34.51 15.50
C SER A 4 19.80 34.27 14.02
N THR A 5 20.12 33.09 13.49
CA THR A 5 19.60 32.62 12.19
C THR A 5 18.86 31.31 12.41
N GLY A 6 17.54 31.37 12.30
CA GLY A 6 16.63 30.23 12.35
C GLY A 6 16.52 29.56 10.99
N ALA A 7 16.62 28.23 10.97
CA ALA A 7 16.37 27.40 9.81
C ALA A 7 14.85 27.32 9.53
N ARG A 8 14.45 27.65 8.30
CA ARG A 8 13.09 27.39 7.78
C ARG A 8 13.11 26.02 7.10
N CYS A 9 12.34 25.06 7.62
CA CYS A 9 12.07 23.79 6.94
C CYS A 9 11.06 24.01 5.81
N ALA A 10 11.46 23.69 4.58
CA ALA A 10 10.55 23.46 3.47
C ALA A 10 10.27 21.95 3.38
N THR A 11 8.98 21.62 3.30
CA THR A 11 8.44 20.27 3.32
C THR A 11 8.61 19.62 1.94
N SER A 12 9.55 18.66 1.81
CA SER A 12 9.45 17.41 1.03
C SER A 12 10.85 16.91 0.61
N CYS A 13 11.08 15.60 0.82
CA CYS A 13 12.26 14.83 0.43
C CYS A 13 13.61 15.23 1.06
N CYS A 14 13.92 14.65 2.24
CA CYS A 14 15.28 14.55 2.74
C CYS A 14 15.70 13.08 2.81
N TRP A 15 16.77 12.72 2.09
CA TRP A 15 17.62 11.58 2.40
C TRP A 15 18.94 12.12 2.93
N ASP A 16 19.27 11.86 4.20
CA ASP A 16 20.55 12.23 4.80
C ASP A 16 21.56 11.10 4.53
N GLY A 17 22.55 11.40 3.69
CA GLY A 17 23.62 10.50 3.25
C GLY A 17 24.70 10.22 4.31
N THR A 18 24.54 10.65 5.55
CA THR A 18 25.53 10.40 6.61
C THR A 18 24.91 10.07 7.96
N ARG A 19 24.22 8.92 8.05
CA ARG A 19 24.07 8.17 9.32
C ARG A 19 23.53 6.77 9.06
N GLY A 20 24.38 5.76 9.26
CA GLY A 20 23.93 4.37 9.39
C GLY A 20 23.04 4.24 10.61
N ALA A 21 21.73 4.09 10.38
CA ALA A 21 20.77 3.78 11.44
C ALA A 21 20.95 2.31 11.87
N SER A 22 21.88 2.05 12.79
CA SER A 22 21.78 0.89 13.68
C SER A 22 20.72 1.20 14.73
N ALA A 23 19.45 0.90 14.43
CA ALA A 23 18.46 0.63 15.45
C ALA A 23 18.58 -0.84 15.88
N ALA A 24 19.64 -1.13 16.62
CA ALA A 24 19.74 -2.34 17.41
C ALA A 24 18.90 -2.13 18.68
N ILE A 25 17.70 -2.71 18.74
CA ILE A 25 17.05 -2.94 20.03
C ILE A 25 17.68 -4.20 20.61
N SER A 26 18.69 -4.00 21.43
CA SER A 26 19.18 -4.99 22.38
C SER A 26 18.15 -5.16 23.50
N SER A 27 17.66 -6.36 23.73
CA SER A 27 17.12 -6.73 25.04
C SER A 27 17.37 -8.21 25.34
N ALA A 28 18.48 -8.46 26.02
CA ALA A 28 18.62 -9.49 27.06
C ALA A 28 18.94 -8.67 28.33
N SER A 29 18.37 -8.80 29.53
CA SER A 29 17.63 -9.82 30.31
C SER A 29 16.93 -9.06 31.49
N PRO A 30 16.29 -9.64 32.54
CA PRO A 30 15.99 -11.04 32.86
C PRO A 30 14.48 -11.32 33.10
N ALA A 31 14.19 -12.58 33.39
CA ALA A 31 12.88 -13.12 33.71
C ALA A 31 12.17 -12.40 34.88
N GLY A 32 10.84 -12.28 34.79
CA GLY A 32 9.95 -12.18 35.96
C GLY A 32 9.44 -10.79 36.35
N ALA A 33 8.79 -10.06 35.44
CA ALA A 33 7.92 -8.92 35.84
C ALA A 33 6.63 -8.87 34.99
N PRO A 34 5.43 -8.70 35.59
CA PRO A 34 4.17 -8.67 34.85
C PRO A 34 3.93 -7.31 34.15
N PRO A 35 3.15 -7.28 33.06
CA PRO A 35 2.89 -6.06 32.29
C PRO A 35 2.05 -5.02 33.05
N ARG A 36 2.45 -3.75 32.96
CA ARG A 36 1.65 -2.58 33.40
C ARG A 36 0.75 -2.11 32.26
N TRP A 37 -0.53 -1.87 32.56
CA TRP A 37 -1.52 -1.32 31.62
C TRP A 37 -1.65 0.19 31.77
N ILE A 38 -1.72 0.91 30.65
CA ILE A 38 -2.00 2.36 30.57
C ILE A 38 -3.44 2.51 30.07
N CYS A 39 -4.30 3.14 30.88
CA CYS A 39 -5.65 3.53 30.45
C CYS A 39 -5.58 4.86 29.69
N SER A 40 -6.21 4.94 28.52
CA SER A 40 -6.50 6.20 27.84
C SER A 40 -8.01 6.30 27.63
N SER A 41 -8.67 7.19 28.37
CA SER A 41 -9.96 7.75 27.99
C SER A 41 -9.88 9.28 28.09
N PRO A 42 -10.51 10.04 27.17
CA PRO A 42 -10.39 11.48 27.14
C PRO A 42 -11.41 12.07 28.10
N PHE A 43 -11.02 12.46 29.31
CA PHE A 43 -11.64 13.56 30.08
C PHE A 43 -10.77 13.81 31.32
N THR A 44 -10.52 15.10 31.57
CA THR A 44 -9.74 15.74 32.64
C THR A 44 -9.71 15.05 34.01
N ALA A 45 -8.50 14.78 34.55
CA ALA A 45 -8.19 14.92 35.98
C ALA A 45 -6.67 14.81 36.26
N SER A 46 -6.19 15.67 37.17
CA SER A 46 -4.80 15.86 37.64
C SER A 46 -4.25 14.65 38.42
N PRO A 47 -2.92 14.39 38.45
CA PRO A 47 -2.35 13.17 38.98
C PRO A 47 -1.93 13.32 40.46
N ASP A 48 -2.87 13.33 41.40
CA ASP A 48 -2.55 13.18 42.82
C ASP A 48 -3.75 12.57 43.57
N ASN A 49 -3.95 11.26 43.40
CA ASN A 49 -4.52 10.35 44.42
C ASN A 49 -4.65 8.93 43.88
N CYS A 50 -3.81 8.02 44.36
CA CYS A 50 -4.08 6.58 44.34
C CYS A 50 -3.47 5.96 45.61
N PRO A 51 -4.27 5.44 46.56
CA PRO A 51 -3.75 4.74 47.72
C PRO A 51 -3.17 3.36 47.32
N ARG A 52 -2.00 3.01 47.87
CA ARG A 52 -1.32 1.72 47.65
C ARG A 52 -1.91 0.64 48.55
N GLY A 53 -2.24 -0.52 47.98
CA GLY A 53 -2.47 -1.75 48.76
C GLY A 53 -3.81 -2.44 48.56
N ALA A 54 -4.17 -2.81 47.32
CA ALA A 54 -5.30 -3.71 47.06
C ALA A 54 -4.85 -4.88 46.17
N THR A 55 -4.97 -6.10 46.67
CA THR A 55 -4.84 -7.36 45.91
C THR A 55 -5.99 -7.51 44.92
N PRO A 56 -5.75 -7.93 43.66
CA PRO A 56 -6.83 -8.10 42.68
C PRO A 56 -7.67 -9.35 43.00
N PRO A 57 -9.01 -9.31 42.83
CA PRO A 57 -9.84 -10.50 42.90
C PRO A 57 -9.64 -11.39 41.66
N SER A 58 -9.80 -12.71 41.85
CA SER A 58 -9.75 -13.72 40.79
C SER A 58 -10.78 -13.43 39.68
N PRO A 59 -10.48 -13.73 38.40
CA PRO A 59 -11.41 -13.47 37.29
C PRO A 59 -12.66 -14.35 37.43
N PRO A 60 -13.88 -13.80 37.22
CA PRO A 60 -15.08 -14.61 37.17
C PRO A 60 -15.06 -15.51 35.92
N PRO A 61 -15.68 -16.71 35.96
CA PRO A 61 -15.78 -17.58 34.80
C PRO A 61 -16.49 -16.85 33.64
N ALA A 62 -15.97 -17.05 32.43
CA ALA A 62 -16.46 -16.40 31.22
C ALA A 62 -17.96 -16.66 31.04
N LYS A 63 -18.77 -15.59 31.11
CA LYS A 63 -20.20 -15.66 30.78
C LYS A 63 -20.35 -15.92 29.28
N PRO A 64 -21.32 -16.74 28.85
CA PRO A 64 -21.55 -17.00 27.44
C PRO A 64 -22.02 -15.72 26.73
N ALA A 65 -21.34 -15.36 25.63
CA ALA A 65 -21.74 -14.25 24.78
C ALA A 65 -22.62 -14.77 23.63
N CYS A 66 -23.82 -14.21 23.48
CA CYS A 66 -24.67 -14.40 22.30
C CYS A 66 -24.04 -13.68 21.09
N ILE A 67 -23.77 -14.40 20.01
CA ILE A 67 -23.32 -13.81 18.74
C ILE A 67 -24.51 -13.77 17.79
N CYS A 68 -25.07 -12.58 17.53
CA CYS A 68 -25.96 -12.37 16.41
C CYS A 68 -25.13 -12.22 15.13
N LYS A 69 -25.27 -13.16 14.20
CA LYS A 69 -24.81 -12.96 12.82
C LYS A 69 -25.86 -12.13 12.07
N THR A 70 -25.65 -10.83 11.99
CA THR A 70 -26.29 -10.02 10.94
C THR A 70 -25.39 -10.08 9.70
N SER A 71 -25.86 -10.81 8.69
CA SER A 71 -25.36 -10.67 7.32
C SER A 71 -25.66 -9.24 6.87
N TYR A 72 -24.64 -8.44 6.58
CA TYR A 72 -24.83 -7.11 6.00
C TYR A 72 -25.44 -7.25 4.60
N ALA A 73 -26.75 -7.03 4.50
CA ALA A 73 -27.42 -6.62 3.28
C ALA A 73 -27.94 -5.19 3.53
N TRP A 74 -27.43 -4.21 2.79
CA TRP A 74 -27.97 -2.86 2.79
C TRP A 74 -29.31 -2.88 2.06
N ALA A 75 -30.40 -2.94 2.82
CA ALA A 75 -31.74 -2.63 2.35
C ALA A 75 -32.45 -1.83 3.44
N SER A 76 -32.66 -0.54 3.18
CA SER A 76 -33.45 0.34 4.03
C SER A 76 -34.93 -0.04 3.94
N GLY A 77 -35.52 -0.46 5.05
CA GLY A 77 -36.99 -0.50 5.24
C GLY A 77 -37.64 -1.89 5.34
N LEU A 78 -37.35 -2.66 6.40
CA LEU A 78 -38.17 -3.81 6.78
C LEU A 78 -38.78 -3.63 8.19
N PRO A 79 -40.06 -4.00 8.41
CA PRO A 79 -40.73 -3.87 9.69
C PRO A 79 -40.25 -4.90 10.74
N PRO A 80 -40.43 -4.64 12.05
CA PRO A 80 -39.82 -5.42 13.14
C PRO A 80 -40.29 -6.89 13.29
N SER A 81 -41.25 -7.36 12.49
CA SER A 81 -41.85 -8.70 12.61
C SER A 81 -41.13 -9.80 11.80
N ALA A 82 -40.03 -9.49 11.10
CA ALA A 82 -39.30 -10.46 10.26
C ALA A 82 -38.14 -11.21 10.97
N CYS A 83 -38.02 -11.11 12.30
CA CYS A 83 -37.09 -11.96 13.06
C CYS A 83 -37.75 -13.32 13.34
N GLY A 84 -37.65 -14.24 12.37
CA GLY A 84 -38.05 -15.64 12.54
C GLY A 84 -37.18 -16.36 13.58
N THR A 85 -37.84 -17.06 14.50
CA THR A 85 -37.28 -17.90 15.57
C THR A 85 -36.67 -19.19 15.02
N THR A 86 -35.53 -19.09 14.34
CA THR A 86 -34.79 -20.28 13.89
C THR A 86 -33.41 -20.35 14.57
N GLY A 87 -33.36 -21.13 15.65
CA GLY A 87 -32.16 -21.83 16.12
C GLY A 87 -31.03 -20.99 16.74
N CYS A 88 -31.18 -20.58 18.01
CA CYS A 88 -30.03 -20.31 18.86
C CYS A 88 -29.37 -21.63 19.27
N GLY A 89 -28.50 -22.17 18.41
CA GLY A 89 -27.66 -23.31 18.72
C GLY A 89 -26.41 -22.89 19.49
N TRP A 90 -26.12 -23.59 20.59
CA TRP A 90 -24.84 -23.49 21.31
C TRP A 90 -23.71 -24.08 20.45
N GLY A 91 -23.22 -23.30 19.49
CA GLY A 91 -21.99 -23.61 18.79
C GLY A 91 -20.81 -23.43 19.76
N ARG A 92 -20.02 -24.48 19.99
CA ARG A 92 -18.72 -24.33 20.66
C ARG A 92 -17.95 -23.23 19.91
N PRO A 93 -17.31 -22.26 20.59
CA PRO A 93 -16.40 -21.35 19.91
C PRO A 93 -15.42 -22.19 19.10
N ALA A 94 -15.25 -21.87 17.82
CA ALA A 94 -14.32 -22.59 16.97
C ALA A 94 -12.98 -22.64 17.71
N PRO A 95 -12.35 -23.83 17.83
CA PRO A 95 -11.06 -23.94 18.51
C PRO A 95 -10.12 -22.92 17.86
N PRO A 96 -9.28 -22.23 18.65
CA PRO A 96 -8.31 -21.30 18.09
C PRO A 96 -7.49 -22.04 17.04
N LEU A 97 -7.39 -21.44 15.84
CA LEU A 97 -6.57 -22.02 14.77
C LEU A 97 -5.19 -22.32 15.34
N PRO A 98 -4.62 -23.50 15.06
CA PRO A 98 -3.30 -23.85 15.57
C PRO A 98 -2.31 -22.73 15.24
N ALA A 99 -1.68 -22.18 16.27
CA ALA A 99 -0.73 -21.10 16.12
C ALA A 99 0.42 -21.58 15.23
N SER A 100 0.47 -21.11 14.00
CA SER A 100 1.52 -21.45 13.06
C SER A 100 2.77 -20.61 13.37
N ARG A 101 3.86 -21.28 13.76
CA ARG A 101 5.18 -20.64 13.87
C ARG A 101 5.95 -20.89 12.58
N TYR A 102 6.08 -19.85 11.76
CA TYR A 102 6.94 -19.87 10.60
C TYR A 102 8.33 -19.32 10.96
N ARG A 103 9.38 -19.96 10.43
CA ARG A 103 10.74 -19.41 10.42
C ARG A 103 11.24 -19.40 8.98
N ALA A 104 11.83 -18.29 8.58
CA ALA A 104 12.47 -18.17 7.28
C ALA A 104 13.71 -17.28 7.43
N THR A 105 14.81 -17.73 6.84
CA THR A 105 15.99 -16.90 6.62
C THR A 105 15.89 -16.27 5.25
N THR A 106 16.13 -14.97 5.19
CA THR A 106 16.24 -14.17 3.97
C THR A 106 17.55 -13.40 3.98
N GLY A 107 18.03 -13.03 2.80
CA GLY A 107 19.25 -12.24 2.63
C GLY A 107 19.08 -11.19 1.55
N ARG A 108 19.93 -10.17 1.61
CA ARG A 108 20.07 -9.15 0.57
C ARG A 108 21.54 -8.81 0.37
N LEU A 109 21.92 -8.57 -0.87
CA LEU A 109 23.24 -8.12 -1.27
C LEU A 109 23.06 -6.99 -2.29
N GLY A 110 23.81 -5.90 -2.14
CA GLY A 110 23.74 -4.76 -3.04
C GLY A 110 25.11 -4.12 -3.22
N LEU A 111 25.40 -3.74 -4.46
CA LEU A 111 26.60 -3.00 -4.86
C LEU A 111 26.15 -1.69 -5.49
N ASN A 112 26.67 -0.57 -5.01
CA ASN A 112 26.45 0.77 -5.57
C ASN A 112 27.81 1.40 -5.85
N TRP A 113 27.96 2.04 -7.00
CA TRP A 113 29.18 2.79 -7.32
C TRP A 113 28.83 4.25 -7.56
N LEU A 114 29.41 5.15 -6.76
CA LEU A 114 29.25 6.60 -6.91
C LEU A 114 30.37 7.13 -7.80
N MET A 115 30.02 7.67 -8.98
CA MET A 115 30.99 8.13 -9.98
C MET A 115 31.48 9.57 -9.77
N GLY A 116 30.91 10.31 -8.80
CA GLY A 116 31.27 11.70 -8.48
C GLY A 116 30.67 12.76 -9.41
N ASN A 117 30.12 12.38 -10.55
CA ASN A 117 29.41 13.26 -11.50
C ASN A 117 27.87 13.15 -11.37
N GLY A 118 27.37 12.74 -10.21
CA GLY A 118 25.94 12.51 -9.94
C GLY A 118 25.39 11.16 -10.41
N TRP A 119 26.13 10.38 -11.21
CA TRP A 119 25.72 9.04 -11.62
C TRP A 119 26.04 7.99 -10.56
N ALA A 120 25.09 7.07 -10.36
CA ALA A 120 25.21 5.96 -9.42
C ALA A 120 24.56 4.68 -9.97
N PRO A 121 25.29 3.84 -10.74
CA PRO A 121 24.82 2.50 -11.06
C PRO A 121 24.82 1.59 -9.85
N TYR A 122 23.90 0.63 -9.85
CA TYR A 122 23.78 -0.37 -8.80
C TYR A 122 23.30 -1.73 -9.30
N LEU A 123 23.68 -2.77 -8.57
CA LEU A 123 23.20 -4.14 -8.73
C LEU A 123 22.75 -4.65 -7.36
N ALA A 124 21.57 -5.24 -7.29
CA ALA A 124 21.02 -5.78 -6.07
C ALA A 124 20.40 -7.17 -6.27
N TYR A 125 20.55 -8.00 -5.23
CA TYR A 125 19.84 -9.26 -5.07
C TYR A 125 19.13 -9.27 -3.71
N ALA A 126 17.86 -9.66 -3.68
CA ALA A 126 17.09 -9.74 -2.46
C ALA A 126 16.18 -10.97 -2.43
N GLN A 127 15.97 -11.52 -1.23
CA GLN A 127 15.04 -12.60 -0.98
C GLN A 127 13.91 -12.14 -0.05
N GLY A 128 12.70 -12.58 -0.34
CA GLY A 128 11.52 -12.35 0.49
C GLY A 128 10.82 -13.66 0.86
N PHE A 129 10.00 -13.60 1.90
CA PHE A 129 9.04 -14.66 2.20
C PHE A 129 7.74 -14.06 2.73
N GLU A 130 6.64 -14.76 2.49
CA GLU A 130 5.30 -14.34 2.92
C GLU A 130 4.57 -15.56 3.50
N PRO A 131 4.20 -15.53 4.79
CA PRO A 131 3.36 -16.57 5.38
C PRO A 131 2.05 -16.72 4.60
N VAL A 132 1.68 -17.97 4.29
CA VAL A 132 0.45 -18.27 3.56
C VAL A 132 -0.53 -18.90 4.54
N ALA A 133 -1.70 -18.30 4.68
CA ALA A 133 -2.77 -18.84 5.51
C ALA A 133 -3.46 -20.02 4.81
N GLY A 134 -3.91 -21.00 5.61
CA GLY A 134 -4.63 -22.17 5.13
C GLY A 134 -3.81 -23.45 5.22
N GLN A 135 -4.43 -24.53 4.74
CA GLN A 135 -3.89 -25.88 4.80
C GLN A 135 -4.25 -26.66 3.54
N ASP A 136 -3.46 -27.68 3.23
CA ASP A 136 -3.73 -28.60 2.14
C ASP A 136 -4.86 -29.59 2.50
N ARG A 137 -5.20 -30.45 1.54
CA ARG A 137 -6.24 -31.48 1.70
C ARG A 137 -6.00 -32.49 2.82
N HIS A 138 -4.76 -32.57 3.32
CA HIS A 138 -4.32 -33.48 4.39
C HIS A 138 -4.24 -32.76 5.75
N GLY A 139 -4.69 -31.50 5.83
CA GLY A 139 -4.63 -30.70 7.04
C GLY A 139 -3.24 -30.15 7.35
N ARG A 140 -2.28 -30.25 6.42
CA ARG A 140 -0.95 -29.68 6.60
C ARG A 140 -1.00 -28.19 6.26
N LEU A 141 -0.58 -27.35 7.20
CA LEU A 141 -0.48 -25.91 7.01
C LEU A 141 0.43 -25.58 5.81
N PHE A 142 0.05 -24.54 5.07
CA PHE A 142 0.89 -24.05 3.98
C PHE A 142 2.19 -23.46 4.51
N GLN A 143 3.28 -23.73 3.80
CA GLN A 143 4.58 -23.11 4.06
C GLN A 143 4.57 -21.67 3.55
N PRO A 144 5.47 -20.79 4.00
CA PRO A 144 5.57 -19.46 3.43
C PRO A 144 5.95 -19.49 1.94
N SER A 145 5.31 -18.62 1.16
CA SER A 145 5.73 -18.27 -0.19
C SER A 145 7.11 -17.63 -0.14
N ARG A 146 7.93 -17.81 -1.19
CA ARG A 146 9.28 -17.23 -1.26
C ARG A 146 9.48 -16.49 -2.56
N SER A 147 10.17 -15.35 -2.48
CA SER A 147 10.53 -14.53 -3.63
C SER A 147 12.03 -14.30 -3.70
N GLN A 148 12.53 -14.13 -4.92
CA GLN A 148 13.91 -13.76 -5.22
C GLN A 148 13.90 -12.71 -6.32
N GLN A 149 14.64 -11.62 -6.11
CA GLN A 149 14.73 -10.49 -7.04
C GLN A 149 16.18 -10.21 -7.39
N TRP A 150 16.43 -10.02 -8.68
CA TRP A 150 17.62 -9.34 -9.19
C TRP A 150 17.20 -8.00 -9.75
N GLU A 151 18.01 -6.96 -9.50
CA GLU A 151 17.75 -5.61 -9.97
C GLU A 151 19.06 -4.95 -10.38
N LEU A 152 19.10 -4.42 -11.60
CA LEU A 152 20.19 -3.63 -12.14
C LEU A 152 19.62 -2.24 -12.42
N GLY A 153 20.18 -1.21 -11.83
CA GLY A 153 19.68 0.14 -12.05
C GLY A 153 20.76 1.20 -12.10
N LEU A 154 20.31 2.39 -12.48
CA LEU A 154 21.11 3.57 -12.65
C LEU A 154 20.33 4.75 -12.08
N ARG A 155 20.98 5.51 -11.21
CA ARG A 155 20.45 6.77 -10.67
C ARG A 155 21.31 7.92 -11.13
N TYR A 156 20.68 9.08 -11.30
CA TYR A 156 21.36 10.32 -11.63
C TYR A 156 20.81 11.45 -10.77
N GLN A 157 21.71 12.08 -10.01
CA GLN A 157 21.42 13.25 -9.20
C GLN A 157 22.63 14.19 -9.26
N PRO A 158 22.63 15.18 -10.16
CA PRO A 158 23.72 16.15 -10.25
C PRO A 158 23.70 17.10 -9.04
N GLU A 159 24.85 17.65 -8.69
CA GLU A 159 24.99 18.54 -7.53
C GLU A 159 24.48 19.98 -7.81
N ASP A 160 24.47 20.41 -9.08
CA ASP A 160 24.12 21.77 -9.50
C ASP A 160 22.60 21.98 -9.72
N ARG A 161 21.79 20.92 -9.69
CA ARG A 161 20.35 20.98 -10.02
C ARG A 161 19.54 20.09 -9.11
N ASN A 162 18.33 20.54 -8.78
CA ASN A 162 17.34 19.71 -8.10
C ASN A 162 16.65 18.79 -9.13
N LEU A 163 17.36 17.73 -9.50
CA LEU A 163 16.95 16.71 -10.46
C LEU A 163 17.32 15.33 -9.92
N THR A 164 16.38 14.40 -9.94
CA THR A 164 16.63 12.98 -9.68
C THR A 164 16.02 12.17 -10.80
N LEU A 165 16.84 11.34 -11.44
CA LEU A 165 16.40 10.36 -12.43
C LEU A 165 16.75 8.96 -11.91
N SER A 166 15.86 8.01 -12.14
CA SER A 166 16.11 6.60 -11.87
C SER A 166 15.66 5.75 -13.06
N ALA A 167 16.43 4.70 -13.34
CA ALA A 167 16.07 3.66 -14.29
C ALA A 167 16.50 2.31 -13.71
N SER A 168 15.62 1.32 -13.71
CA SER A 168 15.91 -0.01 -13.17
C SER A 168 15.34 -1.12 -14.03
N LEU A 169 16.11 -2.17 -14.24
CA LEU A 169 15.68 -3.43 -14.82
C LEU A 169 15.58 -4.45 -13.68
N PHE A 170 14.44 -5.13 -13.58
CA PHE A 170 14.21 -6.08 -12.50
C PHE A 170 13.72 -7.43 -13.01
N ALA A 171 14.07 -8.48 -12.27
CA ALA A 171 13.59 -9.83 -12.48
C ALA A 171 13.27 -10.50 -11.14
N LEU A 172 11.98 -10.69 -10.88
CA LEU A 172 11.41 -11.31 -9.71
C LEU A 172 10.90 -12.71 -10.05
N ARG A 173 11.19 -13.69 -9.19
CA ARG A 173 10.55 -15.01 -9.21
C ARG A 173 9.87 -15.26 -7.87
N GLN A 174 8.62 -15.70 -7.91
CA GLN A 174 7.87 -16.13 -6.74
C GLN A 174 7.56 -17.62 -6.85
N ASN A 175 7.87 -18.37 -5.80
CA ASN A 175 7.66 -19.80 -5.68
C ASN A 175 6.70 -20.11 -4.53
N LYS A 176 6.09 -21.30 -4.57
CA LYS A 176 5.11 -21.76 -3.57
C LYS A 176 3.85 -20.88 -3.49
N ALA A 177 3.47 -20.31 -4.62
CA ALA A 177 2.14 -19.71 -4.74
C ALA A 177 1.08 -20.81 -4.70
N LEU A 178 -0.11 -20.47 -4.20
CA LEU A 178 -1.24 -21.39 -4.19
C LEU A 178 -1.77 -21.59 -5.62
N THR A 179 -2.07 -22.83 -5.95
CA THR A 179 -2.79 -23.25 -7.15
C THR A 179 -3.76 -24.37 -6.78
N ARG A 180 -4.70 -24.71 -7.66
CA ARG A 180 -5.68 -25.77 -7.40
C ARG A 180 -4.98 -27.11 -7.14
N ASP A 181 -5.50 -27.89 -6.20
CA ASP A 181 -5.09 -29.27 -6.03
C ASP A 181 -5.48 -30.07 -7.29
N PRO A 182 -4.52 -30.73 -7.98
CA PRO A 182 -4.82 -31.48 -9.19
C PRO A 182 -5.57 -32.78 -8.88
N ASP A 183 -5.60 -33.23 -7.62
CA ASP A 183 -6.35 -34.42 -7.23
C ASP A 183 -7.86 -34.11 -7.21
N PRO A 184 -8.69 -34.85 -7.98
CA PRO A 184 -10.11 -34.57 -8.08
C PRO A 184 -10.92 -35.07 -6.87
N ALA A 185 -10.33 -35.88 -5.99
CA ALA A 185 -11.05 -36.47 -4.87
C ALA A 185 -11.44 -35.42 -3.83
N GLU A 186 -12.63 -35.62 -3.27
CA GLU A 186 -13.23 -34.72 -2.32
C GLU A 186 -12.53 -34.83 -0.96
N SER A 187 -12.15 -33.69 -0.38
CA SER A 187 -11.57 -33.62 0.97
C SER A 187 -12.61 -33.09 1.96
N PRO A 188 -12.70 -33.66 3.17
CA PRO A 188 -13.56 -33.12 4.23
C PRO A 188 -13.12 -31.71 4.71
N ILE A 189 -11.92 -31.24 4.34
CA ILE A 189 -11.37 -29.95 4.75
C ILE A 189 -11.74 -28.83 3.77
N CYS A 190 -11.63 -29.08 2.47
CA CYS A 190 -11.72 -28.06 1.42
C CYS A 190 -12.57 -28.49 0.22
N GLY A 191 -13.29 -29.61 0.33
CA GLY A 191 -14.09 -30.18 -0.75
C GLY A 191 -13.23 -30.45 -2.00
N ARG A 192 -13.71 -29.99 -3.15
CA ARG A 192 -13.01 -30.04 -4.45
C ARG A 192 -12.21 -28.78 -4.79
N ALA A 193 -12.16 -27.82 -3.85
CA ALA A 193 -11.51 -26.52 -4.00
C ALA A 193 -10.20 -26.44 -3.19
N CYS A 194 -9.63 -27.58 -2.82
CA CYS A 194 -8.34 -27.65 -2.15
C CYS A 194 -7.25 -26.98 -3.00
N GLN A 195 -6.25 -26.44 -2.31
CA GLN A 195 -5.11 -25.78 -2.93
C GLN A 195 -3.80 -26.45 -2.52
N VAL A 196 -2.81 -26.34 -3.39
CA VAL A 196 -1.44 -26.81 -3.18
C VAL A 196 -0.45 -25.72 -3.56
N GLN A 197 0.74 -25.73 -2.96
CA GLN A 197 1.77 -24.70 -3.15
C GLN A 197 2.74 -25.03 -4.28
N GLN A 198 2.21 -25.35 -5.45
CA GLN A 198 3.00 -25.65 -6.64
C GLN A 198 3.08 -24.46 -7.60
N GLY A 199 2.30 -23.40 -7.37
CA GLY A 199 2.27 -22.22 -8.23
C GLY A 199 3.61 -21.49 -8.27
N ARG A 200 3.97 -21.01 -9.46
CA ARG A 200 5.17 -20.18 -9.68
C ARG A 200 4.84 -19.01 -10.60
N ARG A 201 5.36 -17.83 -10.27
CA ARG A 201 5.19 -16.60 -11.06
C ARG A 201 6.55 -15.98 -11.34
N SER A 202 6.69 -15.39 -12.52
CA SER A 202 7.87 -14.62 -12.91
C SER A 202 7.41 -13.23 -13.33
N THR A 203 8.04 -12.21 -12.80
CA THR A 203 7.81 -10.82 -13.19
C THR A 203 9.14 -10.21 -13.61
N ARG A 204 9.18 -9.61 -14.78
CA ARG A 204 10.35 -8.87 -15.26
C ARG A 204 9.90 -7.52 -15.77
N GLY A 205 10.75 -6.52 -15.67
CA GLY A 205 10.34 -5.20 -16.08
C GLY A 205 11.43 -4.15 -16.10
N LEU A 206 10.97 -2.95 -16.43
CA LEU A 206 11.71 -1.71 -16.43
C LEU A 206 10.90 -0.69 -15.64
N GLU A 207 11.55 0.05 -14.74
CA GLU A 207 10.97 1.22 -14.09
C GLU A 207 11.83 2.43 -14.41
N LEU A 208 11.17 3.54 -14.73
CA LEU A 208 11.78 4.84 -14.98
C LEU A 208 11.08 5.86 -14.09
N GLU A 209 11.84 6.70 -13.40
CA GLU A 209 11.29 7.81 -12.63
C GLU A 209 12.11 9.08 -12.85
N ALA A 210 11.43 10.22 -12.79
CA ALA A 210 12.04 11.53 -12.86
C ALA A 210 11.32 12.49 -11.91
N CYS A 211 12.09 13.15 -11.05
CA CYS A 211 11.65 14.26 -10.22
C CYS A 211 12.55 15.46 -10.53
N ALA A 212 11.99 16.57 -10.98
CA ALA A 212 12.78 17.69 -11.46
C ALA A 212 12.15 19.04 -11.10
N GLN A 213 12.99 19.96 -10.63
CA GLN A 213 12.69 21.38 -10.55
C GLN A 213 13.17 22.06 -11.85
N LEU A 214 12.24 22.34 -12.76
CA LEU A 214 12.49 22.98 -14.05
C LEU A 214 12.45 24.51 -13.88
N GLY A 215 13.62 25.12 -13.69
CA GLY A 215 13.70 26.54 -13.34
C GLY A 215 13.09 26.82 -11.95
N ALA A 216 12.75 28.08 -11.67
CA ALA A 216 12.29 28.47 -10.33
C ALA A 216 10.80 28.18 -10.05
N GLN A 217 10.00 27.95 -11.09
CA GLN A 217 8.54 27.93 -10.99
C GLN A 217 7.88 26.59 -11.29
N VAL A 218 8.57 25.66 -11.95
CA VAL A 218 7.96 24.44 -12.46
C VAL A 218 8.56 23.23 -11.77
N HIS A 219 7.71 22.39 -11.21
CA HIS A 219 8.08 21.09 -10.65
C HIS A 219 7.43 19.98 -11.47
N LEU A 220 8.21 18.95 -11.77
CA LEU A 220 7.84 17.83 -12.63
C LEU A 220 8.07 16.52 -11.88
N ASN A 221 7.05 15.65 -11.85
CA ASN A 221 7.22 14.25 -11.49
C ASN A 221 6.73 13.38 -12.65
N ALA A 222 7.55 12.44 -13.11
CA ALA A 222 7.18 11.47 -14.12
C ALA A 222 7.59 10.06 -13.68
N SER A 223 6.77 9.07 -14.03
CA SER A 223 7.06 7.66 -13.80
C SER A 223 6.54 6.81 -14.96
N TYR A 224 7.24 5.73 -15.25
CA TYR A 224 6.83 4.74 -16.23
C TYR A 224 7.30 3.36 -15.78
N ALA A 225 6.37 2.40 -15.77
CA ALA A 225 6.64 1.01 -15.45
C ALA A 225 6.20 0.12 -16.62
N TYR A 226 7.13 -0.72 -17.09
CA TYR A 226 6.85 -1.85 -17.95
C TYR A 226 6.93 -3.14 -17.13
N THR A 227 5.81 -3.87 -16.99
CA THR A 227 5.73 -5.05 -16.13
C THR A 227 5.24 -6.27 -16.89
N HIS A 228 6.15 -7.20 -17.15
CA HIS A 228 5.86 -8.50 -17.76
C HIS A 228 5.71 -9.58 -16.69
N ALA A 229 4.51 -9.68 -16.10
CA ALA A 229 4.17 -10.71 -15.13
C ALA A 229 3.52 -11.94 -15.78
N ARG A 230 4.08 -13.13 -15.55
CA ARG A 230 3.60 -14.41 -16.09
C ARG A 230 3.44 -15.47 -15.03
N ILE A 231 2.40 -16.30 -15.17
CA ILE A 231 2.28 -17.55 -14.43
C ILE A 231 3.17 -18.58 -15.11
N THR A 232 4.24 -18.99 -14.43
CA THR A 232 5.20 -19.98 -14.98
C THR A 232 4.83 -21.42 -14.64
N HIS A 233 4.04 -21.63 -13.59
CA HIS A 233 3.50 -22.94 -13.22
C HIS A 233 2.16 -22.76 -12.49
N SER A 234 1.15 -23.52 -12.90
CA SER A 234 -0.16 -23.64 -12.25
C SER A 234 -0.74 -25.02 -12.59
N ASN A 235 -1.53 -25.57 -11.67
CA ASN A 235 -2.26 -26.82 -11.88
C ASN A 235 -3.63 -26.59 -12.54
N ILE A 236 -4.01 -25.34 -12.75
CA ILE A 236 -5.23 -24.98 -13.48
C ILE A 236 -4.90 -25.00 -14.98
N PRO A 237 -5.60 -25.83 -15.79
CA PRO A 237 -5.37 -25.92 -17.23
C PRO A 237 -5.48 -24.54 -17.91
N GLY A 238 -4.51 -24.23 -18.78
CA GLY A 238 -4.47 -22.98 -19.55
C GLY A 238 -3.93 -21.75 -18.81
N GLU A 239 -3.63 -21.83 -17.51
CA GLU A 239 -3.02 -20.70 -16.78
C GLU A 239 -1.51 -20.60 -16.97
N ALA A 240 -0.80 -21.72 -17.11
CA ALA A 240 0.65 -21.70 -17.32
C ALA A 240 0.98 -20.97 -18.65
N GLY A 241 1.92 -20.03 -18.60
CA GLY A 241 2.28 -19.15 -19.71
C GLY A 241 1.39 -17.91 -19.85
N SER A 242 0.25 -17.84 -19.16
CA SER A 242 -0.63 -16.67 -19.20
C SER A 242 -0.06 -15.48 -18.39
N ALA A 243 -0.60 -14.29 -18.64
CA ALA A 243 -0.26 -13.10 -17.85
C ALA A 243 -0.87 -13.22 -16.44
N VAL A 244 -0.16 -12.72 -15.43
CA VAL A 244 -0.75 -12.61 -14.08
C VAL A 244 -1.94 -11.65 -14.17
N PRO A 245 -3.13 -12.04 -13.69
CA PRO A 245 -4.31 -11.19 -13.78
C PRO A 245 -4.15 -9.86 -13.06
N ASP A 246 -4.86 -8.85 -13.56
CA ASP A 246 -4.90 -7.48 -13.03
C ASP A 246 -3.55 -6.73 -12.95
N VAL A 247 -2.47 -7.29 -13.54
CA VAL A 247 -1.18 -6.61 -13.66
C VAL A 247 -1.10 -5.90 -15.01
N PRO A 248 -1.06 -4.55 -15.05
CA PRO A 248 -0.92 -3.81 -16.30
C PRO A 248 0.50 -3.97 -16.84
N ARG A 249 0.63 -4.13 -18.17
CA ARG A 249 1.95 -4.20 -18.81
C ARG A 249 2.64 -2.84 -18.87
N HIS A 250 1.86 -1.78 -18.98
CA HIS A 250 2.33 -0.41 -19.05
C HIS A 250 1.56 0.40 -18.02
N GLN A 251 2.28 1.14 -17.19
CA GLN A 251 1.71 2.11 -16.28
C GLN A 251 2.56 3.38 -16.36
N ALA A 252 1.92 4.54 -16.41
CA ALA A 252 2.61 5.81 -16.50
C ALA A 252 1.93 6.87 -15.66
N GLY A 253 2.72 7.77 -15.08
CA GLY A 253 2.25 8.93 -14.35
C GLY A 253 3.05 10.16 -14.75
N LEU A 254 2.37 11.28 -14.90
CA LEU A 254 2.99 12.59 -15.11
C LEU A 254 2.26 13.63 -14.27
N TRP A 255 3.01 14.44 -13.54
CA TRP A 255 2.53 15.55 -12.74
C TRP A 255 3.38 16.78 -12.99
N LEU A 256 2.71 17.90 -13.16
CA LEU A 256 3.30 19.22 -13.38
C LEU A 256 2.66 20.21 -12.41
N ASP A 257 3.52 20.87 -11.64
CA ASP A 257 3.14 21.92 -10.72
C ASP A 257 3.79 23.22 -11.23
N TRP A 258 3.00 24.26 -11.45
CA TRP A 258 3.48 25.54 -11.95
C TRP A 258 3.07 26.68 -11.03
N ARG A 259 4.06 27.30 -10.38
CA ARG A 259 3.89 28.43 -9.46
C ARG A 259 4.07 29.76 -10.19
N ILE A 260 3.06 30.60 -10.15
CA ILE A 260 3.12 31.98 -10.62
C ILE A 260 3.80 32.83 -9.53
N ALA A 261 4.98 33.35 -9.84
CA ALA A 261 5.80 34.07 -8.88
C ALA A 261 5.61 35.60 -8.90
N GLN A 262 5.05 36.16 -9.97
CA GLN A 262 4.96 37.61 -10.19
C GLN A 262 3.64 37.99 -10.86
N GLY A 263 3.29 39.28 -10.77
CA GLY A 263 2.08 39.83 -11.36
C GLY A 263 0.82 39.63 -10.50
N PRO A 264 -0.38 39.86 -11.05
CA PRO A 264 -1.63 39.88 -10.28
C PRO A 264 -2.04 38.53 -9.70
N LEU A 265 -1.42 37.43 -10.14
CA LEU A 265 -1.67 36.07 -9.65
C LEU A 265 -0.46 35.50 -8.89
N ALA A 266 0.47 36.34 -8.45
CA ALA A 266 1.61 35.90 -7.65
C ALA A 266 1.12 35.10 -6.44
N GLY A 267 1.67 33.91 -6.20
CA GLY A 267 1.23 33.00 -5.14
C GLY A 267 0.27 31.90 -5.59
N LEU A 268 -0.28 31.99 -6.81
CA LEU A 268 -1.07 30.91 -7.40
C LEU A 268 -0.15 29.78 -7.90
N THR A 269 -0.48 28.55 -7.56
CA THR A 269 0.13 27.34 -8.09
C THR A 269 -0.94 26.53 -8.81
N LEU A 270 -0.67 26.14 -10.05
CA LEU A 270 -1.52 25.26 -10.84
C LEU A 270 -0.94 23.84 -10.84
N TYR A 271 -1.78 22.84 -10.61
CA TYR A 271 -1.41 21.44 -10.62
C TYR A 271 -2.13 20.73 -11.77
N SER A 272 -1.43 19.91 -12.52
CA SER A 272 -2.03 19.09 -13.58
C SER A 272 -1.30 17.77 -13.72
N GLY A 273 -2.04 16.71 -13.99
CA GLY A 273 -1.45 15.40 -14.13
C GLY A 273 -2.30 14.39 -14.87
N ALA A 274 -1.61 13.35 -15.31
CA ALA A 274 -2.19 12.23 -16.02
C ALA A 274 -1.67 10.93 -15.40
N ARG A 275 -2.58 9.96 -15.23
CA ARG A 275 -2.27 8.62 -14.76
C ARG A 275 -2.84 7.62 -15.75
N HIS A 276 -1.97 6.82 -16.36
CA HIS A 276 -2.32 5.80 -17.33
C HIS A 276 -2.14 4.40 -16.75
N THR A 277 -3.18 3.58 -16.90
CA THR A 277 -3.15 2.15 -16.61
C THR A 277 -3.44 1.41 -17.90
N GLY A 278 -2.46 0.62 -18.36
CA GLY A 278 -2.59 -0.20 -19.55
C GLY A 278 -3.63 -1.31 -19.41
N GLN A 279 -3.81 -2.03 -20.52
CA GLN A 279 -4.68 -3.21 -20.56
C GLN A 279 -4.21 -4.27 -19.56
N ARG A 280 -5.17 -4.93 -18.91
CA ARG A 280 -4.93 -5.97 -17.89
C ARG A 280 -5.67 -7.24 -18.25
N THR A 281 -5.17 -8.39 -17.83
CA THR A 281 -5.88 -9.66 -18.00
C THR A 281 -6.94 -9.83 -16.93
N TRP A 282 -8.13 -10.27 -17.33
CA TRP A 282 -9.23 -10.54 -16.40
C TRP A 282 -8.95 -11.78 -15.56
N HIS A 283 -9.04 -11.66 -14.23
CA HIS A 283 -8.84 -12.77 -13.30
C HIS A 283 -9.88 -13.90 -13.48
N GLY A 284 -9.43 -15.12 -13.75
CA GLY A 284 -10.33 -16.27 -13.96
C GLY A 284 -11.06 -16.28 -15.31
N ARG A 285 -10.69 -15.39 -16.25
CA ARG A 285 -11.13 -15.44 -17.65
C ARG A 285 -9.93 -15.30 -18.59
N PRO A 286 -9.12 -16.36 -18.77
CA PRO A 286 -7.95 -16.32 -19.64
C PRO A 286 -8.31 -15.84 -21.05
N GLY A 287 -7.51 -14.92 -21.60
CA GLY A 287 -7.74 -14.32 -22.92
C GLY A 287 -8.70 -13.13 -22.95
N GLN A 288 -9.43 -12.85 -21.86
CA GLN A 288 -10.22 -11.62 -21.73
C GLN A 288 -9.41 -10.53 -21.04
N HIS A 289 -9.69 -9.28 -21.42
CA HIS A 289 -8.90 -8.14 -21.01
C HIS A 289 -9.78 -6.99 -20.51
N LEU A 290 -9.32 -6.34 -19.44
CA LEU A 290 -9.86 -5.07 -18.99
C LEU A 290 -9.24 -3.94 -19.83
N PRO A 291 -10.06 -3.02 -20.35
CA PRO A 291 -9.57 -1.95 -21.20
C PRO A 291 -8.62 -1.03 -20.44
N ALA A 292 -7.63 -0.50 -21.17
CA ALA A 292 -6.76 0.55 -20.67
C ALA A 292 -7.57 1.83 -20.38
N HIS A 293 -7.08 2.63 -19.44
CA HIS A 293 -7.68 3.92 -19.12
C HIS A 293 -6.61 4.94 -18.73
N THR A 294 -6.91 6.20 -19.01
CA THR A 294 -6.12 7.35 -18.55
C THR A 294 -7.05 8.27 -17.79
N LEU A 295 -6.62 8.68 -16.60
CA LEU A 295 -7.30 9.66 -15.76
C LEU A 295 -6.49 10.96 -15.80
N LEU A 296 -7.20 12.07 -15.93
CA LEU A 296 -6.63 13.40 -15.84
C LEU A 296 -7.05 14.00 -14.51
N ASP A 297 -6.13 14.66 -13.85
CA ASP A 297 -6.32 15.27 -12.56
C ASP A 297 -5.77 16.70 -12.64
N ALA A 298 -6.43 17.66 -11.97
CA ALA A 298 -6.01 19.06 -12.01
C ALA A 298 -6.40 19.78 -10.71
N GLY A 299 -5.75 20.90 -10.43
CA GLY A 299 -6.08 21.71 -9.28
C GLY A 299 -5.33 23.03 -9.25
N LEU A 300 -5.58 23.79 -8.20
CA LEU A 300 -4.87 25.00 -7.87
C LEU A 300 -4.69 25.12 -6.35
N ASP A 301 -3.66 25.86 -5.95
CA ASP A 301 -3.44 26.37 -4.59
C ASP A 301 -3.10 27.84 -4.71
N TYR A 302 -3.60 28.66 -3.78
CA TYR A 302 -3.34 30.08 -3.76
C TYR A 302 -3.00 30.55 -2.36
N ASP A 303 -1.80 31.09 -2.19
CA ASP A 303 -1.42 31.94 -1.06
C ASP A 303 -2.16 33.29 -1.17
N LEU A 304 -3.27 33.40 -0.45
CA LEU A 304 -4.12 34.59 -0.48
C LEU A 304 -3.44 35.83 0.12
N GLY A 305 -2.38 35.63 0.92
CA GLY A 305 -1.57 36.73 1.45
C GLY A 305 -0.84 37.53 0.38
N GLN A 306 -0.53 36.90 -0.76
CA GLN A 306 0.05 37.60 -1.92
C GLN A 306 -0.99 38.49 -2.64
N ALA A 307 -2.27 38.12 -2.56
CA ALA A 307 -3.36 38.91 -3.14
C ALA A 307 -3.70 40.12 -2.25
N HIS A 308 -3.74 39.91 -0.94
CA HIS A 308 -4.13 40.93 0.01
C HIS A 308 -3.52 40.67 1.40
N ALA A 309 -2.87 41.68 1.98
CA ALA A 309 -2.16 41.55 3.27
C ALA A 309 -3.07 41.09 4.43
N ALA A 310 -4.36 41.46 4.41
CA ALA A 310 -5.32 41.01 5.42
C ALA A 310 -5.61 39.49 5.39
N LEU A 311 -5.22 38.80 4.31
CA LEU A 311 -5.38 37.35 4.14
C LEU A 311 -4.03 36.61 4.33
N ALA A 312 -3.03 37.26 4.91
CA ALA A 312 -1.76 36.61 5.23
C ALA A 312 -1.99 35.35 6.08
N GLY A 313 -1.32 34.25 5.70
CA GLY A 313 -1.48 32.94 6.35
C GLY A 313 -2.64 32.09 5.82
N TYR A 314 -3.54 32.65 5.01
CA TYR A 314 -4.61 31.88 4.36
C TYR A 314 -4.16 31.27 3.03
N HIS A 315 -4.43 29.98 2.88
CA HIS A 315 -4.22 29.21 1.66
C HIS A 315 -5.52 28.59 1.19
N PHE A 316 -5.90 28.84 -0.06
CA PHE A 316 -7.04 28.19 -0.70
C PHE A 316 -6.54 27.17 -1.71
N ALA A 317 -7.02 25.93 -1.61
CA ALA A 317 -6.74 24.90 -2.60
C ALA A 317 -8.03 24.27 -3.13
N LEU A 318 -8.02 23.95 -4.42
CA LEU A 318 -9.06 23.19 -5.11
C LEU A 318 -8.39 22.11 -5.94
N SER A 319 -8.82 20.85 -5.75
CA SER A 319 -8.36 19.73 -6.55
C SER A 319 -9.53 18.97 -7.15
N VAL A 320 -9.38 18.52 -8.38
CA VAL A 320 -10.35 17.70 -9.12
C VAL A 320 -9.64 16.48 -9.66
N LYS A 321 -10.04 15.31 -9.15
CA LYS A 321 -9.58 14.00 -9.63
C LYS A 321 -10.54 13.47 -10.69
N ASN A 322 -10.02 12.75 -11.68
CA ASN A 322 -10.77 12.24 -12.82
C ASN A 322 -11.58 13.36 -13.50
N LEU A 323 -10.87 14.41 -13.93
CA LEU A 323 -11.40 15.63 -14.54
C LEU A 323 -12.29 15.34 -15.75
N ALA A 324 -11.99 14.31 -16.53
CA ALA A 324 -12.82 13.89 -17.67
C ALA A 324 -14.07 13.08 -17.26
N ASN A 325 -14.26 12.79 -15.96
CA ASN A 325 -15.30 11.90 -15.42
C ASN A 325 -15.38 10.55 -16.15
N ARG A 326 -14.23 9.93 -16.41
CA ARG A 326 -14.16 8.67 -17.14
C ARG A 326 -14.67 7.53 -16.27
N ALA A 327 -15.73 6.86 -16.71
CA ALA A 327 -16.14 5.58 -16.17
C ALA A 327 -15.13 4.49 -16.58
N HIS A 328 -14.62 3.75 -15.61
CA HIS A 328 -13.62 2.71 -15.84
C HIS A 328 -13.69 1.63 -14.75
N VAL A 329 -13.24 0.42 -15.07
CA VAL A 329 -13.12 -0.67 -14.11
C VAL A 329 -11.75 -0.57 -13.44
N ALA A 330 -11.73 -0.38 -12.12
CA ALA A 330 -10.51 -0.25 -11.34
C ALA A 330 -9.81 -1.60 -11.13
N SER A 331 -10.56 -2.67 -10.89
CA SER A 331 -10.04 -4.04 -10.77
C SER A 331 -11.18 -5.05 -10.89
N CYS A 332 -10.83 -6.32 -11.13
CA CYS A 332 -11.78 -7.43 -11.06
C CYS A 332 -11.23 -8.54 -10.19
N TYR A 333 -12.05 -8.99 -9.23
CA TYR A 333 -11.76 -10.14 -8.41
C TYR A 333 -12.55 -11.35 -8.92
N GLY A 334 -11.84 -12.36 -9.41
CA GLY A 334 -12.53 -13.51 -10.00
C GLY A 334 -13.25 -13.20 -11.32
N PRO A 335 -13.99 -14.18 -11.85
CA PRO A 335 -14.63 -14.09 -13.16
C PRO A 335 -15.92 -13.27 -13.19
N THR A 336 -16.45 -12.84 -12.04
CA THR A 336 -17.81 -12.27 -11.93
C THR A 336 -17.90 -10.97 -11.14
N VAL A 337 -16.87 -10.59 -10.37
CA VAL A 337 -16.91 -9.41 -9.50
C VAL A 337 -15.90 -8.39 -10.00
N CYS A 338 -16.38 -7.19 -10.34
CA CYS A 338 -15.55 -6.06 -10.75
C CYS A 338 -15.92 -4.82 -9.98
N TYR A 339 -14.92 -3.97 -9.72
CA TYR A 339 -15.05 -2.73 -8.99
C TYR A 339 -14.89 -1.55 -9.95
N TRP A 340 -15.87 -0.65 -9.94
CA TRP A 340 -15.77 0.61 -10.65
C TRP A 340 -14.73 1.52 -9.99
N GLY A 341 -13.94 2.18 -10.82
CA GLY A 341 -13.06 3.23 -10.34
C GLY A 341 -13.84 4.47 -9.94
N GLN A 342 -13.22 5.29 -9.11
CA GLN A 342 -13.83 6.52 -8.62
C GLN A 342 -14.19 7.44 -9.80
N GLY A 343 -15.44 7.93 -9.80
CA GLY A 343 -15.87 9.00 -10.69
C GLY A 343 -15.13 10.31 -10.39
N ARG A 344 -15.53 11.39 -11.08
CA ARG A 344 -14.98 12.72 -10.79
C ARG A 344 -15.22 13.08 -9.32
N SER A 345 -14.18 13.57 -8.66
CA SER A 345 -14.25 14.04 -7.27
C SER A 345 -13.54 15.38 -7.17
N ALA A 346 -14.20 16.35 -6.55
CA ALA A 346 -13.65 17.67 -6.29
C ALA A 346 -13.53 17.89 -4.78
N GLN A 347 -12.42 18.48 -4.35
CA GLN A 347 -12.16 18.83 -2.97
C GLN A 347 -11.61 20.25 -2.91
N ALA A 348 -12.27 21.10 -2.14
CA ALA A 348 -11.79 22.43 -1.80
C ALA A 348 -11.35 22.45 -0.33
N SER A 349 -10.31 23.21 -0.03
CA SER A 349 -9.83 23.43 1.33
C SER A 349 -9.37 24.86 1.51
N LEU A 350 -9.72 25.45 2.64
CA LEU A 350 -9.18 26.71 3.12
C LEU A 350 -8.38 26.41 4.38
N ARG A 351 -7.09 26.75 4.39
CA ARG A 351 -6.17 26.55 5.52
C ARG A 351 -5.69 27.89 6.03
N TYR A 352 -5.54 28.03 7.34
CA TYR A 352 -4.87 29.16 7.97
C TYR A 352 -3.62 28.66 8.70
N GLN A 353 -2.50 29.35 8.55
CA GLN A 353 -1.24 29.11 9.24
C GLN A 353 -0.79 30.38 9.96
N TRP A 354 -0.51 30.28 11.26
CA TRP A 354 -0.14 31.39 12.14
C TRP A 354 1.33 31.36 12.56
#